data_AF-A0A9Q3BGP1-F1
#
_entry.id   AF-A0A9Q3BGP1-F1
#
_cell.length_a   1.000
_cell.length_b   1.000
_cell.length_c   1.000
_cell.angle_alpha   90.00
_cell.angle_beta   90.00
_cell.angle_gamma   90.00
#
_symmetry.space_group_name_H-M   'P 1'
#
loop_
_entity.id
_entity.type
_entity.pdbx_description
1 polymer ?
#
loop_
_entity_poly.entity_id
_entity_poly.type
_entity_poly.pdbx_seq_one_letter_code
_entity_poly.pdbx_strand_id
1 'polypeptide(L)'
;MDRQGGKIRYQKQYLWIYVSYHQYYGNTWLPMAKFPSNNSYHSSKKTPFFIPHGRDPHFDSVKITQVTPARKLSIKLQSVQQNFKRELEVSINRFKSYSDKYRTSPPIFNPGNMVWLSSRSIKSTKATKKPSERCLGPFPILKKVRTHAYHLKLPSQ
;
A
#
# COMPACT_ATOMS: atom_id res chain seq x y z
N MET A 1 -4.33 5.30 5.22
CA MET A 1 -3.29 4.99 4.21
C MET A 1 -3.93 4.13 3.13
N ASP A 2 -4.06 4.66 1.92
CA ASP A 2 -4.81 4.02 0.84
C ASP A 2 -4.11 2.78 0.29
N ARG A 3 -4.76 1.62 0.41
CA ARG A 3 -4.28 0.31 -0.08
C ARG A 3 -3.98 0.29 -1.59
N GLN A 4 -4.65 1.16 -2.37
CA GLN A 4 -4.41 1.29 -3.80
C GLN A 4 -2.98 1.79 -4.11
N GLY A 5 -2.44 2.68 -3.27
CA GLY A 5 -1.08 3.22 -3.45
C GLY A 5 0.01 2.17 -3.30
N GLY A 6 -0.15 1.20 -2.40
CA GLY A 6 0.84 0.13 -2.17
C GLY A 6 0.98 -0.83 -3.34
N LYS A 7 -0.15 -1.29 -3.91
CA LYS A 7 -0.16 -2.20 -5.06
C LYS A 7 0.40 -1.54 -6.32
N ILE A 8 0.08 -0.26 -6.54
CA ILE A 8 0.61 0.52 -7.66
C ILE A 8 2.13 0.70 -7.53
N ARG A 9 2.65 0.92 -6.32
CA ARG A 9 4.10 1.05 -6.09
C ARG A 9 4.86 -0.25 -6.38
N TYR A 10 4.34 -1.39 -5.91
CA TYR A 10 4.94 -2.70 -6.19
C TYR A 10 4.96 -3.02 -7.69
N GLN A 11 3.84 -2.79 -8.39
CA GLN A 11 3.75 -3.01 -9.84
C GLN A 11 4.68 -2.09 -10.63
N LYS A 12 4.79 -0.81 -10.24
CA LYS A 12 5.75 0.12 -10.85
C LYS A 12 7.19 -0.30 -10.61
N GLN A 13 7.50 -0.82 -9.42
CA GLN A 13 8.84 -1.28 -9.08
C GLN A 13 9.22 -2.57 -9.83
N TYR A 14 8.28 -3.51 -9.98
CA TYR A 14 8.45 -4.69 -10.84
C TYR A 14 8.69 -4.26 -12.31
N LEU A 15 7.87 -3.34 -12.83
CA LEU A 15 8.02 -2.81 -14.18
C LEU A 15 9.38 -2.10 -14.38
N TRP A 16 9.87 -1.36 -13.39
CA TRP A 16 11.19 -0.72 -13.45
C TRP A 16 12.34 -1.72 -13.53
N ILE A 17 12.24 -2.87 -12.88
CA ILE A 17 13.28 -3.92 -12.95
C ILE A 17 13.31 -4.56 -14.34
N TYR A 18 12.14 -4.79 -14.96
CA TYR A 18 12.02 -5.50 -16.24
C TYR A 18 12.06 -4.60 -17.49
N VAL A 19 11.70 -3.32 -17.38
CA VAL A 19 11.54 -2.38 -18.51
C VAL A 19 12.58 -1.25 -18.47
N SER A 20 13.61 -1.38 -17.63
CA SER A 20 14.70 -0.42 -17.45
C SER A 20 15.43 -0.02 -18.76
N TYR A 21 15.28 -0.80 -19.85
CA TYR A 21 15.81 -0.48 -21.18
C TYR A 21 14.91 0.43 -22.04
N HIS A 22 13.60 0.54 -21.76
CA HIS A 22 12.64 1.30 -22.58
C HIS A 22 11.78 2.25 -21.73
N GLN A 23 12.40 3.34 -21.28
CA GLN A 23 11.81 4.30 -20.33
C GLN A 23 10.63 5.15 -20.86
N TYR A 24 10.22 5.00 -22.13
CA TYR A 24 9.24 5.91 -22.75
C TYR A 24 7.77 5.44 -22.74
N TYR A 25 7.46 4.23 -22.26
CA TYR A 25 6.13 3.62 -22.45
C TYR A 25 5.45 3.18 -21.14
N GLY A 26 5.76 3.83 -20.02
CA GLY A 26 5.28 3.42 -18.68
C GLY A 26 3.75 3.25 -18.57
N ASN A 27 2.96 3.95 -19.40
CA ASN A 27 1.50 3.80 -19.44
C ASN A 27 1.03 2.62 -20.31
N THR A 28 1.75 2.30 -21.38
CA THR A 28 1.41 1.22 -22.33
C THR A 28 1.62 -0.16 -21.72
N TRP A 29 2.67 -0.33 -20.91
CA TRP A 29 3.00 -1.62 -20.30
C TRP A 29 2.28 -1.88 -18.97
N LEU A 30 1.66 -0.86 -18.38
CA LEU A 30 0.98 -0.98 -17.09
C LEU A 30 -0.19 -2.00 -17.14
N PRO A 31 -1.06 -2.02 -18.17
CA PRO A 31 -2.07 -3.07 -18.32
C PRO A 31 -1.44 -4.47 -18.49
N MET A 32 -0.35 -4.58 -19.27
CA MET A 32 0.36 -5.83 -19.51
C MET A 32 0.99 -6.40 -18.24
N ALA A 33 1.52 -5.56 -17.34
CA ALA A 33 2.05 -6.01 -16.05
C ALA A 33 0.95 -6.34 -15.03
N LYS A 34 -0.19 -5.64 -15.09
CA LYS A 34 -1.33 -5.84 -14.17
C LYS A 34 -2.02 -7.19 -14.39
N PHE A 35 -2.13 -7.65 -15.64
CA PHE A 35 -2.87 -8.87 -15.95
C PHE A 35 -2.26 -10.13 -15.34
N PRO A 36 -0.96 -10.47 -15.54
CA PRO A 36 -0.32 -11.60 -14.86
C PRO A 36 -0.33 -11.45 -13.34
N SER A 37 -0.16 -10.23 -12.83
CA SER A 37 -0.21 -9.95 -11.38
C SER A 37 -1.59 -10.21 -10.76
N ASN A 38 -2.67 -10.09 -11.54
CA ASN A 38 -4.03 -10.35 -11.07
C ASN A 38 -4.47 -11.81 -11.27
N ASN A 39 -3.75 -12.56 -12.13
CA ASN A 39 -3.96 -13.99 -12.38
C ASN A 39 -2.94 -14.90 -11.68
N SER A 40 -1.96 -14.33 -10.97
CA SER A 40 -1.02 -15.12 -10.17
C SER A 40 -1.66 -15.57 -8.86
N TYR A 41 -1.28 -16.76 -8.40
CA TYR A 41 -1.72 -17.27 -7.11
C TYR A 41 -1.16 -16.42 -5.97
N HIS A 42 -2.04 -15.95 -5.10
CA HIS A 42 -1.64 -15.29 -3.87
C HIS A 42 -1.61 -16.27 -2.70
N SER A 43 -1.17 -15.80 -1.52
CA SER A 43 -1.14 -16.58 -0.27
C SER A 43 -2.49 -17.24 0.08
N SER A 44 -3.60 -16.68 -0.41
CA SER A 44 -4.96 -17.23 -0.31
C SER A 44 -5.26 -18.39 -1.28
N LYS A 45 -4.27 -18.95 -2.00
CA LYS A 45 -4.40 -20.02 -3.02
C LYS A 45 -5.42 -19.73 -4.14
N LYS A 46 -5.81 -18.47 -4.29
CA LYS A 46 -6.74 -17.95 -5.31
C LYS A 46 -6.10 -16.72 -5.93
N THR A 47 -6.41 -16.50 -7.20
CA THR A 47 -5.96 -15.30 -7.90
C THR A 47 -6.84 -14.10 -7.47
N PRO A 48 -6.30 -12.88 -7.50
CA PRO A 48 -7.09 -11.65 -7.32
C PRO A 48 -8.28 -11.54 -8.28
N PHE A 49 -8.18 -12.05 -9.52
CA PHE A 49 -9.25 -12.01 -10.51
C PHE A 49 -10.37 -13.02 -10.21
N PHE A 50 -10.03 -14.20 -9.67
CA PHE A 50 -10.99 -15.23 -9.32
C PHE A 50 -11.95 -14.81 -8.19
N ILE A 51 -11.51 -13.99 -7.24
CA ILE A 51 -12.31 -13.62 -6.06
C ILE A 51 -13.62 -12.88 -6.43
N PRO A 52 -13.60 -11.84 -7.29
CA PRO A 52 -14.83 -11.19 -7.73
C PRO A 52 -15.58 -11.96 -8.82
N HIS A 53 -14.88 -12.71 -9.69
CA HIS A 53 -15.48 -13.26 -10.91
C HIS A 53 -15.76 -14.77 -10.85
N GLY A 54 -15.20 -15.49 -9.88
CA GLY A 54 -15.36 -16.93 -9.70
C GLY A 54 -14.73 -17.77 -10.81
N ARG A 55 -13.99 -17.14 -11.71
CA ARG A 55 -13.28 -17.72 -12.85
C ARG A 55 -12.03 -16.91 -13.16
N ASP A 56 -11.00 -17.57 -13.66
CA ASP A 56 -9.80 -16.93 -14.18
C ASP A 56 -9.88 -16.81 -15.70
N PRO A 57 -9.33 -15.72 -16.29
CA PRO A 57 -9.28 -15.57 -17.73
C PRO A 57 -8.14 -16.44 -18.26
N HIS A 58 -8.46 -17.35 -19.17
CA HIS A 58 -7.49 -18.13 -19.92
C HIS A 58 -7.31 -17.50 -21.31
N PHE A 59 -6.08 -17.50 -21.83
CA PHE A 59 -5.79 -17.03 -23.19
C PHE A 59 -6.20 -18.04 -24.27
N ASP A 60 -6.48 -19.28 -23.87
CA ASP A 60 -6.99 -20.30 -24.77
C ASP A 60 -8.42 -19.94 -25.20
N SER A 61 -8.80 -20.44 -26.38
CA SER A 61 -10.10 -20.22 -27.01
C SER A 61 -11.26 -20.37 -26.00
N VAL A 62 -12.20 -19.41 -26.05
CA VAL A 62 -13.36 -19.36 -25.16
C VAL A 62 -14.18 -20.64 -25.32
N LYS A 63 -13.92 -21.62 -24.45
CA LYS A 63 -14.75 -22.82 -24.36
C LYS A 63 -16.06 -22.39 -23.71
N ILE A 64 -17.11 -22.28 -24.53
CA ILE A 64 -18.49 -22.09 -24.05
C ILE A 64 -18.86 -23.37 -23.32
N THR A 65 -18.59 -23.37 -22.01
CA THR A 65 -18.99 -24.43 -21.09
C THR A 65 -20.41 -24.16 -20.62
N GLN A 66 -21.14 -25.20 -20.21
CA GLN A 66 -22.51 -25.07 -19.73
C GLN A 66 -22.60 -24.00 -18.64
N VAL A 67 -23.48 -23.02 -18.85
CA VAL A 67 -23.63 -21.87 -17.94
C VAL A 67 -24.15 -22.37 -16.60
N THR A 68 -23.38 -22.14 -15.54
CA THR A 68 -23.85 -22.42 -14.18
C THR A 68 -25.03 -21.50 -13.87
N PRO A 69 -26.16 -22.00 -13.33
CA PRO A 69 -27.27 -21.14 -12.95
C PRO A 69 -26.81 -20.00 -12.04
N ALA A 70 -27.25 -18.77 -12.33
CA ALA A 70 -26.78 -17.56 -11.66
C ALA A 70 -26.84 -17.65 -10.12
N ARG A 71 -27.88 -18.31 -9.58
CA ARG A 71 -28.05 -18.54 -8.15
C ARG A 71 -26.97 -19.44 -7.53
N LYS A 72 -26.53 -20.50 -8.23
CA LYS A 72 -25.46 -21.37 -7.73
C LYS A 72 -24.12 -20.64 -7.77
N LEU A 73 -23.89 -19.84 -8.82
CA LEU A 73 -22.70 -19.01 -8.94
C LEU A 73 -22.63 -17.95 -7.83
N SER A 74 -23.73 -17.26 -7.53
CA SER A 74 -23.74 -16.22 -6.49
C SER A 74 -23.42 -16.77 -5.10
N ILE A 75 -23.99 -17.93 -4.73
CA ILE A 75 -23.69 -18.60 -3.46
C ILE A 75 -22.20 -18.98 -3.39
N LYS A 76 -21.66 -19.53 -4.49
CA LYS A 76 -20.23 -19.87 -4.58
C LYS A 76 -19.33 -18.63 -4.48
N LEU A 77 -19.70 -17.52 -5.11
CA LEU A 77 -18.95 -16.27 -5.03
C LEU A 77 -18.95 -15.71 -3.61
N GLN A 78 -20.10 -15.72 -2.94
CA GLN A 78 -20.21 -15.27 -1.55
C GLN A 78 -19.30 -16.09 -0.63
N SER A 79 -19.29 -17.43 -0.75
CA SER A 79 -18.42 -18.28 0.07
C SER A 79 -16.94 -18.04 -0.21
N VAL A 80 -16.55 -17.90 -1.49
CA VAL A 80 -15.17 -17.55 -1.88
C VAL A 80 -14.75 -16.20 -1.29
N GLN A 81 -15.62 -15.19 -1.37
CA GLN A 81 -15.34 -13.86 -0.83
C GLN A 81 -15.24 -13.85 0.70
N GLN A 82 -16.11 -14.59 1.40
CA GLN A 82 -16.04 -14.74 2.85
C GLN A 82 -14.75 -15.45 3.29
N ASN A 83 -14.38 -16.54 2.62
CA ASN A 83 -13.11 -17.23 2.88
C ASN A 83 -11.92 -16.33 2.65
N PHE A 84 -11.92 -15.59 1.54
CA PHE A 84 -10.86 -14.63 1.24
C PHE A 84 -10.74 -13.53 2.30
N LYS A 85 -11.87 -12.98 2.78
CA LYS A 85 -11.86 -11.98 3.87
C LYS A 85 -11.20 -12.54 5.14
N ARG A 86 -11.55 -13.76 5.54
CA ARG A 86 -10.96 -14.43 6.71
C ARG A 86 -9.45 -14.64 6.56
N GLU A 87 -9.01 -15.18 5.42
CA GLU A 87 -7.58 -15.37 5.14
C GLU A 87 -6.82 -14.05 5.11
N LEU A 88 -7.44 -13.00 4.57
CA LEU A 88 -6.86 -11.65 4.54
C LEU A 88 -6.69 -11.09 5.96
N GLU A 89 -7.68 -11.24 6.82
CA GLU A 89 -7.61 -10.82 8.23
C GLU A 89 -6.49 -11.55 8.97
N VAL A 90 -6.39 -12.88 8.79
CA VAL A 90 -5.31 -13.69 9.36
C VAL A 90 -3.94 -13.21 8.85
N SER A 91 -3.81 -12.97 7.55
CA SER A 91 -2.57 -12.46 6.96
C SER A 91 -2.19 -11.08 7.51
N ILE A 92 -3.16 -10.15 7.59
CA ILE A 92 -2.95 -8.82 8.19
C ILE A 92 -2.49 -8.95 9.63
N ASN A 93 -3.12 -9.82 10.43
CA ASN A 93 -2.74 -10.03 11.83
C ASN A 93 -1.33 -10.62 11.96
N ARG A 94 -0.93 -11.55 11.08
CA ARG A 94 0.45 -12.08 11.02
C ARG A 94 1.46 -11.00 10.65
N PHE A 95 1.16 -10.17 9.66
CA PHE A 95 2.04 -9.05 9.28
C PHE A 95 2.14 -8.03 10.42
N LYS A 96 1.02 -7.75 11.10
CA LYS A 96 1.00 -6.87 12.25
C LYS A 96 1.85 -7.43 13.39
N SER A 97 1.68 -8.69 13.78
CA SER A 97 2.46 -9.29 14.87
C SER A 97 3.96 -9.32 14.55
N TYR A 98 4.33 -9.64 13.30
CA TYR A 98 5.73 -9.59 12.87
C TYR A 98 6.29 -8.17 12.87
N SER A 99 5.53 -7.19 12.36
CA SER A 99 5.95 -5.79 12.38
C SER A 99 6.05 -5.22 13.80
N ASP A 100 5.13 -5.60 14.69
CA ASP A 100 5.07 -5.11 16.06
C ASP A 100 6.20 -5.73 16.90
N LYS A 101 6.66 -6.96 16.60
CA LYS A 101 7.78 -7.63 17.28
C LYS A 101 9.07 -6.79 17.29
N TYR A 102 9.34 -6.09 16.19
CA TYR A 102 10.55 -5.26 16.04
C TYR A 102 10.28 -3.76 16.27
N ARG A 103 9.07 -3.41 16.69
CA ARG A 103 8.67 -2.02 16.85
C ARG A 103 8.98 -1.54 18.27
N THR A 104 9.92 -0.63 18.40
CA THR A 104 10.14 0.06 19.68
C THR A 104 8.97 1.00 19.97
N SER A 105 8.55 1.03 21.24
CA SER A 105 7.58 2.04 21.71
C SER A 105 8.05 3.43 21.27
N PRO A 106 7.19 4.22 20.62
CA PRO A 106 7.58 5.55 20.18
C PRO A 106 7.91 6.42 21.40
N PRO A 107 8.92 7.29 21.31
CA PRO A 107 9.27 8.17 22.42
C PRO A 107 8.07 9.02 22.82
N ILE A 108 7.82 9.10 24.13
CA ILE A 108 6.80 9.96 24.70
C ILE A 108 7.44 11.31 24.93
N PHE A 109 6.90 12.34 24.29
CA PHE A 109 7.37 13.70 24.47
C PHE A 109 6.39 14.47 25.36
N ASN A 110 6.95 15.26 26.26
CA ASN A 110 6.18 16.13 27.16
C ASN A 110 6.18 17.58 26.62
N PRO A 111 5.16 18.38 26.99
CA PRO A 111 5.20 19.83 26.78
C PRO A 111 6.52 20.42 27.29
N GLY A 112 7.14 21.30 26.51
CA GLY A 112 8.45 21.88 26.80
C GLY A 112 9.65 21.10 26.25
N ASN A 113 9.49 19.85 25.78
CA ASN A 113 10.58 19.16 25.09
C ASN A 113 10.88 19.81 23.73
N MET A 114 12.17 19.88 23.41
CA MET A 114 12.70 20.43 22.17
C MET A 114 12.86 19.34 21.12
N VAL A 115 12.18 19.47 19.97
CA VAL A 115 12.20 18.46 18.90
C VAL A 115 12.51 19.04 17.53
N TRP A 116 13.26 18.28 16.74
CA TRP A 116 13.58 18.65 15.36
C TRP A 116 12.43 18.30 14.42
N LEU A 117 12.07 19.23 13.52
CA LEU A 117 10.99 19.04 12.55
C LEU A 117 11.54 18.64 11.18
N SER A 118 11.10 17.52 10.61
CA SER A 118 11.54 17.13 9.28
C SER A 118 11.02 18.08 8.20
N SER A 119 11.92 18.60 7.36
CA SER A 119 11.58 19.49 6.25
C SER A 119 11.04 18.75 5.02
N ARG A 120 10.91 17.42 5.05
CA ARG A 120 10.54 16.60 3.88
C ARG A 120 9.20 17.04 3.28
N SER A 121 8.23 17.39 4.13
CA SER A 121 6.88 17.82 3.71
C SER A 121 6.70 19.34 3.64
N ILE A 122 7.72 20.12 4.00
CA ILE A 122 7.66 21.58 3.97
C ILE A 122 8.15 22.04 2.60
N LYS A 123 7.32 22.83 1.91
CA LYS A 123 7.67 23.45 0.63
C LYS A 123 8.75 24.50 0.92
N SER A 124 9.96 24.23 0.46
CA SER A 124 11.05 25.21 0.48
C SER A 124 11.07 25.91 -0.87
N THR A 125 11.24 27.23 -0.87
CA THR A 125 11.41 28.04 -2.08
C THR A 125 12.75 27.75 -2.79
N LYS A 126 13.68 27.03 -2.15
CA LYS A 126 15.00 26.73 -2.70
C LYS A 126 14.98 25.47 -3.58
N ALA A 127 15.66 25.55 -4.73
CA ALA A 127 15.73 24.50 -5.76
C ALA A 127 16.44 23.21 -5.32
N THR A 128 17.32 23.27 -4.31
CA THR A 128 18.11 22.12 -3.87
C THR A 128 18.17 22.05 -2.34
N LYS A 129 17.60 20.98 -1.74
CA LYS A 129 17.70 20.72 -0.29
C LYS A 129 19.07 20.15 0.04
N LYS A 130 19.95 20.96 0.63
CA LYS A 130 21.20 20.45 1.22
C LYS A 130 20.88 19.44 2.34
N PRO A 131 21.72 18.42 2.62
CA PRO A 131 21.47 17.45 3.69
C PRO A 131 21.25 18.10 5.07
N SER A 132 21.93 19.22 5.33
CA SER A 132 21.79 20.03 6.56
C SER A 132 20.41 20.68 6.72
N GLU A 133 19.60 20.76 5.66
CA GLU A 133 18.24 21.35 5.69
C GLU A 133 17.15 20.29 5.89
N ARG A 134 17.49 19.01 6.11
CA ARG A 134 16.51 17.91 6.25
C ARG A 134 15.70 17.97 7.56
N CYS A 135 16.27 18.61 8.59
CA CYS A 135 15.65 18.84 9.88
C CYS A 135 15.73 20.33 10.19
N LEU A 136 14.59 20.98 10.35
CA LEU A 136 14.49 22.33 10.88
C LEU A 136 14.66 22.27 12.40
N GLY A 137 15.17 23.37 12.95
CA GLY A 137 15.65 23.54 14.32
C GLY A 137 14.77 22.92 15.41
N PRO A 138 15.30 22.88 16.65
CA PRO A 138 14.52 22.35 17.75
C PRO A 138 13.39 23.32 18.09
N PHE A 139 12.15 22.87 17.97
CA PHE A 139 10.96 23.61 18.37
C PHE A 139 10.38 23.02 19.65
N PRO A 140 9.90 23.85 20.59
CA PRO A 140 9.29 23.34 21.81
C PRO A 140 7.90 22.80 21.52
N ILE A 141 7.57 21.67 22.14
CA ILE A 141 6.23 21.09 22.13
C ILE A 141 5.33 21.89 23.05
N LEU A 142 4.19 22.36 22.52
CA LEU A 142 3.17 23.07 23.28
C LEU A 142 2.22 22.09 23.98
N LYS A 143 1.71 21.10 23.25
CA LYS A 143 0.80 20.08 23.77
C LYS A 143 0.77 18.83 22.92
N LYS A 144 0.39 17.71 23.54
CA LYS A 144 0.08 16.46 22.86
C LYS A 144 -1.36 16.52 22.33
N VAL A 145 -1.53 16.32 21.03
CA VAL A 145 -2.85 16.37 20.35
C VAL A 145 -3.41 14.96 20.15
N ARG A 146 -2.55 13.99 19.84
CA ARG A 146 -2.90 12.56 19.71
C ARG A 146 -1.76 11.69 20.23
N THR A 147 -1.95 10.36 20.20
CA THR A 147 -0.96 9.36 20.62
C THR A 147 0.42 9.58 20.01
N HIS A 148 0.49 10.00 18.73
CA HIS A 148 1.74 10.27 18.00
C HIS A 148 1.74 11.64 17.29
N ALA A 149 0.92 12.60 17.74
CA ALA A 149 0.85 13.92 17.15
C ALA A 149 0.98 14.99 18.23
N TYR A 150 1.93 15.91 18.02
CA TYR A 150 2.28 16.97 18.96
C TYR A 150 2.17 18.32 18.25
N HIS A 151 1.71 19.34 18.98
CA HIS A 151 1.68 20.72 18.48
C HIS A 151 2.97 21.42 18.85
N LEU A 152 3.63 22.03 17.87
CA LEU A 152 4.93 22.71 18.04
C LEU A 152 4.74 24.22 18.01
N LYS A 153 5.55 24.95 18.78
CA LYS A 153 5.66 26.41 18.63
C LYS A 153 6.61 26.70 17.46
N LEU A 154 6.03 27.06 16.31
CA LEU A 154 6.79 27.54 15.17
C LEU A 154 6.92 29.07 15.23
N PRO A 155 8.01 29.66 14.69
CA PRO A 155 8.11 31.10 14.53
C PRO A 155 6.97 31.60 13.62
N SER A 156 6.43 32.77 13.94
CA SER A 156 5.53 33.48 13.03
C SER A 156 6.27 33.79 11.74
N GLN A 157 5.62 33.55 10.60
CA GLN A 157 6.13 33.94 9.28
C GLN A 157 6.08 35.44 9.08
#